data_AF-A0A3N5PLZ2-F1
#
_entry.id   AF-A0A3N5PLZ2-F1
#
_cell.length_a   1.000
_cell.length_b   1.000
_cell.length_c   1.000
_cell.angle_alpha   90.00
_cell.angle_beta   90.00
_cell.angle_gamma   90.00
#
_symmetry.space_group_name_H-M   'P 1'
#
loop_
_entity.id
_entity.type
_entity.pdbx_description
1 polymer ?
#
loop_
_entity_poly.entity_id
_entity_poly.type
_entity_poly.pdbx_seq_one_letter_code
_entity_poly.pdbx_strand_id
1 'polypeptide(L)'
;EALFILTTVDAGTRVARFMLQDLLGNVARPLGRTSWYPSVLICSALVVAGWGYFLYFGTIDPLGGINSLWPLFGIANQMLAAIALCVATTVLVKSGRVRFAWVTVLPLTWLVAVTTIAAWDKLFSPDLRVGFLSHANDLAAKLEAGSLTGAAADQAPQLIFNDRLDAALTLFFLITVWVLIVETARICHACLSGRRCPPLAETPHVQTRLVES
;
A
#
# COMPACT_ATOMS: atom_id res chain seq x y z
N GLU A 1 4.49 27.73 5.46
CA GLU A 1 3.56 26.75 4.84
C GLU A 1 3.94 26.31 3.43
N ALA A 2 3.85 27.17 2.39
CA ALA A 2 4.05 26.73 1.00
C ALA A 2 5.44 26.12 0.69
N LEU A 3 6.52 26.63 1.29
CA LEU A 3 7.88 26.10 1.09
C LEU A 3 8.02 24.66 1.64
N PHE A 4 7.42 24.36 2.79
CA PHE A 4 7.43 23.03 3.39
C PHE A 4 6.74 22.00 2.48
N ILE A 5 5.58 22.37 1.94
CA ILE A 5 4.81 21.55 0.99
C ILE A 5 5.65 21.31 -0.27
N LEU A 6 6.28 22.35 -0.82
CA LEU A 6 7.09 22.21 -2.03
C LEU A 6 8.31 21.31 -1.80
N THR A 7 8.97 21.39 -0.65
CA THR A 7 10.09 20.50 -0.29
C THR A 7 9.64 19.05 -0.13
N THR A 8 8.49 18.80 0.50
CA THR A 8 7.97 17.43 0.64
C THR A 8 7.56 16.84 -0.70
N VAL A 9 6.93 17.63 -1.57
CA VAL A 9 6.56 17.21 -2.93
C VAL A 9 7.79 16.95 -3.80
N ASP A 10 8.85 17.78 -3.72
CA ASP A 10 10.10 17.55 -4.46
C ASP A 10 10.77 16.23 -4.02
N ALA A 11 10.93 16.04 -2.71
CA ALA A 11 11.50 14.81 -2.16
C ALA A 11 10.64 13.59 -2.54
N GLY A 12 9.32 13.69 -2.42
CA GLY A 12 8.37 12.64 -2.78
C GLY A 12 8.44 12.26 -4.27
N THR A 13 8.48 13.24 -5.17
CA THR A 13 8.62 13.04 -6.62
C THR A 13 9.92 12.32 -6.97
N ARG A 14 11.00 12.65 -6.27
CA ARG A 14 12.30 12.00 -6.47
C ARG A 14 12.27 10.54 -6.03
N VAL A 15 11.72 10.26 -4.85
CA VAL A 15 11.57 8.88 -4.34
C VAL A 15 10.64 8.07 -5.24
N ALA A 16 9.49 8.63 -5.63
CA ALA A 16 8.53 7.98 -6.51
C ALA A 16 9.16 7.62 -7.87
N ARG A 17 9.99 8.49 -8.43
CA ARG A 17 10.74 8.19 -9.66
C ARG A 17 11.69 7.01 -9.46
N PHE A 18 12.42 6.96 -8.35
CA PHE A 18 13.33 5.85 -8.08
C PHE A 18 12.58 4.53 -7.88
N MET A 19 11.46 4.54 -7.16
CA MET A 19 10.60 3.36 -7.01
C MET A 19 10.00 2.90 -8.34
N LEU A 20 9.55 3.83 -9.19
CA LEU A 20 9.02 3.52 -10.52
C LEU A 20 10.11 2.94 -11.43
N GLN A 21 11.32 3.49 -11.39
CA GLN A 21 12.47 2.97 -12.14
C GLN A 21 12.86 1.57 -11.68
N ASP A 22 12.85 1.30 -10.37
CA ASP A 22 13.14 -0.03 -9.81
C ASP A 22 12.09 -1.07 -10.25
N LEU A 23 10.81 -0.69 -10.19
CA LEU A 23 9.70 -1.54 -10.62
C LEU A 23 9.73 -1.81 -12.15
N LEU A 24 9.93 -0.77 -12.96
CA LEU A 24 10.06 -0.91 -14.41
C LEU A 24 11.36 -1.62 -14.82
N GLY A 25 12.40 -1.56 -13.99
CA GLY A 25 13.65 -2.29 -14.17
C GLY A 25 13.48 -3.81 -14.14
N ASN A 26 12.50 -4.30 -13.39
CA ASN A 26 12.14 -5.72 -13.34
C ASN A 26 11.41 -6.20 -14.60
N VAL A 27 10.72 -5.31 -15.32
CA VAL A 27 10.00 -5.63 -16.57
C VAL A 27 10.88 -5.37 -17.80
N ALA A 28 11.62 -4.25 -17.82
CA ALA A 28 12.53 -3.88 -18.88
C ALA A 28 13.85 -3.32 -18.32
N ARG A 29 14.93 -4.10 -18.48
CA ARG A 29 16.29 -3.74 -18.05
C ARG A 29 16.78 -2.32 -18.44
N PRO A 30 16.48 -1.75 -19.62
CA PRO A 30 16.91 -0.38 -19.93
C PRO A 30 16.15 0.69 -19.14
N LEU A 31 14.91 0.43 -18.69
CA LEU A 31 14.13 1.39 -17.90
C LEU A 31 14.59 1.50 -16.44
N GLY A 32 15.23 0.46 -15.89
CA GLY A 32 15.84 0.49 -14.56
C GLY A 32 17.19 1.22 -14.48
N ARG A 33 17.75 1.68 -15.61
CA ARG A 33 19.04 2.40 -15.62
C ARG A 33 18.85 3.84 -15.18
N THR A 34 19.22 4.13 -13.94
CA THR A 34 19.15 5.48 -13.35
C THR A 34 20.05 6.52 -14.03
N SER A 35 21.04 6.08 -14.81
CA SER A 35 21.93 6.95 -15.59
C SER A 35 21.46 7.22 -17.03
N TRP A 36 20.38 6.58 -17.48
CA TRP A 36 19.88 6.73 -18.85
C TRP A 36 18.87 7.88 -18.94
N TYR A 37 19.26 8.98 -19.60
CA TYR A 37 18.46 10.20 -19.74
C TYR A 37 17.01 9.97 -20.20
N PRO A 38 16.72 9.11 -21.20
CA PRO A 38 15.35 8.79 -21.59
C PRO A 38 14.53 8.11 -20.49
N SER A 39 15.11 7.17 -19.73
CA SER A 39 14.40 6.56 -18.59
C SER A 39 14.09 7.61 -17.52
N VAL A 40 15.06 8.47 -17.19
CA VAL A 40 14.87 9.53 -16.20
C VAL A 40 13.75 10.48 -16.63
N LEU A 41 13.75 10.93 -17.89
CA LEU A 41 12.72 11.82 -18.42
C LEU A 41 11.33 11.18 -18.42
N ILE A 42 11.22 9.95 -18.92
CA ILE A 42 9.93 9.23 -18.98
C ILE A 42 9.40 8.99 -17.57
N CYS A 43 10.22 8.44 -16.67
CA CYS A 43 9.79 8.17 -15.31
C CYS A 43 9.45 9.46 -14.55
N SER A 44 10.19 10.55 -14.75
CA SER A 44 9.85 11.85 -14.16
C SER A 44 8.53 12.39 -14.72
N ALA A 45 8.33 12.35 -16.04
CA ALA A 45 7.11 12.80 -16.67
C ALA A 45 5.89 12.03 -16.17
N LEU A 46 6.01 10.69 -16.03
CA LEU A 46 4.95 9.85 -15.49
C LEU A 46 4.62 10.18 -14.02
N VAL A 47 5.64 10.37 -13.18
CA VAL A 47 5.42 10.73 -11.77
C VAL A 47 4.77 12.11 -11.65
N VAL A 48 5.25 13.10 -12.41
CA VAL A 48 4.67 14.46 -12.43
C VAL A 48 3.25 14.44 -12.98
N ALA A 49 2.98 13.67 -14.04
CA ALA A 49 1.63 13.48 -14.56
C ALA A 49 0.73 12.80 -13.53
N GLY A 50 1.24 11.83 -12.76
CA GLY A 50 0.53 11.20 -11.64
C GLY A 50 0.12 12.22 -10.57
N TRP A 51 1.04 13.09 -10.13
CA TRP A 51 0.71 14.19 -9.22
C TRP A 51 -0.32 15.16 -9.80
N GLY A 52 -0.18 15.51 -11.09
CA GLY A 52 -1.15 16.36 -11.79
C GLY A 52 -2.54 15.74 -11.86
N TYR A 53 -2.62 14.44 -12.16
CA TYR A 53 -3.88 13.69 -12.16
C TYR A 53 -4.50 13.64 -10.76
N PHE A 54 -3.69 13.46 -9.73
CA PHE A 54 -4.14 13.44 -8.34
C PHE A 54 -4.75 14.78 -7.91
N LEU A 55 -4.14 15.90 -8.32
CA LEU A 55 -4.71 17.24 -8.13
C LEU A 55 -6.02 17.42 -8.89
N TYR A 56 -6.07 17.00 -10.15
CA TYR A 56 -7.30 17.04 -10.95
C TYR A 56 -8.42 16.21 -10.30
N PHE A 57 -8.14 14.97 -9.91
CA PHE A 57 -9.07 14.10 -9.20
C PHE A 57 -9.59 14.75 -7.92
N GLY A 58 -8.70 15.36 -7.14
CA GLY A 58 -9.08 16.07 -5.92
C GLY A 58 -10.04 17.25 -6.13
N THR A 59 -10.05 17.86 -7.32
CA THR A 59 -10.97 18.97 -7.67
C THR A 59 -12.34 18.53 -8.19
N ILE A 60 -12.44 17.33 -8.78
CA ILE A 60 -13.70 16.83 -9.36
C ILE A 60 -14.45 15.89 -8.40
N ASP A 61 -13.81 15.44 -7.32
CA ASP A 61 -14.44 14.56 -6.32
C ASP A 61 -15.46 15.34 -5.47
N PRO A 62 -16.75 14.97 -5.47
CA PRO A 62 -17.79 15.64 -4.70
C PRO A 62 -17.57 15.59 -3.18
N LEU A 63 -16.82 14.60 -2.67
CA LEU A 63 -16.47 14.51 -1.25
C LEU A 63 -15.24 15.35 -0.88
N GLY A 64 -14.57 15.95 -1.87
CA GLY A 64 -13.29 16.61 -1.75
C GLY A 64 -12.17 15.60 -1.63
N GLY A 65 -11.15 15.68 -2.49
CA GLY A 65 -10.09 14.66 -2.59
C GLY A 65 -9.47 14.27 -1.24
N ILE A 66 -9.34 15.19 -0.29
CA ILE A 66 -8.80 14.90 1.06
C ILE A 66 -9.58 13.79 1.78
N ASN A 67 -10.91 13.79 1.71
CA ASN A 67 -11.75 12.80 2.41
C ASN A 67 -11.62 11.40 1.79
N SER A 68 -11.40 11.32 0.48
CA SER A 68 -11.16 10.07 -0.24
C SER A 68 -9.73 9.56 -0.08
N LEU A 69 -8.75 10.46 0.12
CA LEU A 69 -7.34 10.11 0.29
C LEU A 69 -7.01 9.62 1.71
N TRP A 70 -7.72 10.10 2.73
CA TRP A 70 -7.44 9.74 4.12
C TRP A 70 -7.53 8.23 4.38
N PRO A 71 -8.57 7.51 3.90
CA PRO A 71 -8.61 6.05 3.97
C PRO A 71 -7.43 5.37 3.26
N LEU A 72 -7.04 5.86 2.08
CA LEU A 72 -5.92 5.31 1.31
C LEU A 72 -4.60 5.42 2.06
N PHE A 73 -4.35 6.55 2.73
CA PHE A 73 -3.18 6.72 3.60
C PHE A 73 -3.18 5.72 4.76
N GLY A 74 -4.34 5.50 5.39
CA GLY A 74 -4.49 4.53 6.48
C GLY A 74 -4.15 3.11 6.03
N ILE A 75 -4.70 2.68 4.89
CA ILE A 75 -4.46 1.35 4.32
C ILE A 75 -2.98 1.19 3.92
N ALA A 76 -2.40 2.19 3.24
CA ALA A 76 -1.00 2.14 2.83
C ALA A 76 -0.05 2.00 4.03
N ASN A 77 -0.31 2.71 5.13
CA ASN A 77 0.49 2.60 6.35
C ASN A 77 0.37 1.23 7.01
N GLN A 78 -0.83 0.65 7.04
CA GLN A 78 -1.04 -0.69 7.58
C GLN A 78 -0.31 -1.74 6.73
N MET A 79 -0.34 -1.62 5.40
CA MET A 79 0.40 -2.51 4.51
C MET A 79 1.92 -2.38 4.70
N LEU A 80 2.44 -1.16 4.80
CA LEU A 80 3.86 -0.93 5.06
C LEU A 80 4.29 -1.54 6.40
N ALA A 81 3.48 -1.37 7.45
CA ALA A 81 3.72 -1.98 8.76
C ALA A 81 3.72 -3.51 8.68
N ALA A 82 2.77 -4.11 7.96
CA ALA A 82 2.71 -5.56 7.76
C ALA A 82 3.97 -6.09 7.05
N ILE A 83 4.41 -5.43 5.98
CA ILE A 83 5.64 -5.76 5.26
C ILE A 83 6.85 -5.67 6.19
N ALA A 84 6.99 -4.55 6.91
CA ALA A 84 8.12 -4.31 7.81
C ALA A 84 8.19 -5.39 8.91
N LEU A 85 7.07 -5.72 9.54
CA LEU A 85 6.99 -6.75 10.58
C LEU A 85 7.29 -8.16 10.04
N CYS A 86 6.84 -8.46 8.81
CA CYS A 86 7.13 -9.73 8.15
C CYS A 86 8.61 -9.88 7.81
N VAL A 87 9.24 -8.82 7.27
CA VAL A 87 10.68 -8.78 7.01
C VAL A 87 11.47 -8.90 8.31
N ALA A 88 11.12 -8.12 9.34
CA ALA A 88 11.79 -8.18 10.64
C ALA A 88 11.69 -9.58 11.27
N THR A 89 10.51 -10.22 11.19
CA THR A 89 10.30 -11.61 11.66
C THR A 89 11.20 -12.57 10.90
N THR A 90 11.25 -12.45 9.56
CA THR A 90 12.09 -13.29 8.71
C THR A 90 13.58 -13.13 9.04
N VAL A 91 14.05 -11.91 9.25
CA VAL A 91 15.44 -11.62 9.64
C VAL A 91 15.76 -12.23 11.00
N LEU A 92 14.90 -12.08 12.01
CA LEU A 92 15.12 -12.67 13.34
C LEU A 92 15.21 -14.20 13.29
N VAL A 93 14.35 -14.85 12.52
CA VAL A 93 14.36 -16.31 12.36
C VAL A 93 15.61 -16.76 11.62
N LYS A 94 15.98 -16.10 10.51
CA LYS A 94 17.19 -16.43 9.74
C LYS A 94 18.48 -16.20 10.52
N SER A 95 18.51 -15.24 11.44
CA SER A 95 19.66 -14.95 12.31
C SER A 95 19.73 -15.85 13.56
N GLY A 96 18.92 -16.92 13.64
CA GLY A 96 18.91 -17.88 14.76
C GLY A 96 18.33 -17.30 16.06
N ARG A 97 17.73 -16.11 16.02
CA ARG A 97 17.21 -15.37 17.19
C ARG A 97 15.71 -15.59 17.39
N VAL A 98 15.24 -16.82 17.16
CA VAL A 98 13.82 -17.21 17.21
C VAL A 98 13.17 -16.85 18.54
N ARG A 99 13.92 -16.89 19.67
CA ARG A 99 13.44 -16.47 20.99
C ARG A 99 12.91 -15.03 21.06
N PHE A 100 13.31 -14.16 20.14
CA PHE A 100 12.86 -12.76 20.05
C PHE A 100 11.79 -12.54 18.97
N ALA A 101 11.44 -13.57 18.18
CA ALA A 101 10.48 -13.45 17.10
C ALA A 101 9.07 -13.02 17.59
N TRP A 102 8.73 -13.31 18.84
CA TRP A 102 7.45 -12.87 19.41
C TRP A 102 7.29 -11.34 19.41
N VAL A 103 8.40 -10.58 19.48
CA VAL A 103 8.38 -9.10 19.48
C VAL A 103 7.83 -8.56 18.16
N THR A 104 8.06 -9.27 17.05
CA THR A 104 7.56 -8.87 15.72
C THR A 104 6.27 -9.61 15.36
N VAL A 105 6.11 -10.86 15.79
CA VAL A 105 4.91 -11.67 15.52
C VAL A 105 3.69 -11.13 16.26
N LEU A 106 3.81 -10.71 17.52
CA LEU A 106 2.68 -10.21 18.30
C LEU A 106 2.03 -8.94 17.70
N PRO A 107 2.77 -7.87 17.35
CA PRO A 107 2.17 -6.73 16.67
C PRO A 107 1.69 -7.09 15.25
N LEU A 108 2.34 -8.06 14.58
CA LEU A 108 1.89 -8.53 13.27
C LEU A 108 0.54 -9.24 13.36
N THR A 109 0.34 -10.16 14.31
CA THR A 109 -0.92 -10.87 14.48
C THR A 109 -2.05 -9.91 14.85
N TRP A 110 -1.77 -8.94 15.73
CA TRP A 110 -2.72 -7.88 16.05
C TRP A 110 -3.13 -7.07 14.81
N LEU A 111 -2.13 -6.58 14.05
CA LEU A 111 -2.36 -5.81 12.83
C LEU A 111 -3.20 -6.60 11.81
N VAL A 112 -2.87 -7.87 11.60
CA VAL A 112 -3.58 -8.74 10.65
C VAL A 112 -5.00 -9.01 11.11
N ALA A 113 -5.22 -9.23 12.41
CA ALA A 113 -6.56 -9.42 12.95
C ALA A 113 -7.44 -8.19 12.72
N VAL A 114 -6.96 -7.00 13.11
CA VAL A 114 -7.74 -5.76 12.97
C VAL A 114 -8.01 -5.43 11.50
N THR A 115 -7.00 -5.57 10.63
CA THR A 115 -7.17 -5.26 9.20
C THR A 115 -8.07 -6.26 8.48
N THR A 116 -7.99 -7.54 8.83
CA THR A 116 -8.88 -8.56 8.25
C THR A 116 -10.32 -8.36 8.71
N ILE A 117 -10.56 -8.07 9.98
CA ILE A 117 -11.90 -7.79 10.50
C ILE A 117 -12.48 -6.54 9.84
N ALA A 118 -11.70 -5.46 9.77
CA ALA A 118 -12.15 -4.21 9.13
C ALA A 118 -12.46 -4.42 7.63
N ALA A 119 -11.60 -5.15 6.89
CA ALA A 119 -11.85 -5.45 5.49
C ALA A 119 -13.11 -6.31 5.31
N TRP A 120 -13.33 -7.28 6.20
CA TRP A 120 -14.54 -8.11 6.19
C TRP A 120 -15.81 -7.27 6.39
N ASP A 121 -15.83 -6.40 7.40
CA ASP A 121 -16.95 -5.50 7.66
C ASP A 121 -17.19 -4.54 6.48
N LYS A 122 -16.13 -4.00 5.88
CA LYS A 122 -16.24 -3.12 4.71
C LYS A 122 -16.81 -3.81 3.47
N LEU A 123 -16.54 -5.10 3.29
CA LEU A 123 -17.01 -5.86 2.12
C LEU A 123 -18.42 -6.41 2.31
N PHE A 124 -18.75 -6.91 3.49
CA PHE A 124 -19.93 -7.75 3.71
C PHE A 124 -20.94 -7.20 4.73
N SER A 125 -20.66 -6.09 5.41
CA SER A 125 -21.61 -5.53 6.37
C SER A 125 -22.90 -5.08 5.67
N PRO A 126 -24.08 -5.41 6.22
CA PRO A 126 -25.36 -4.91 5.71
C PRO A 126 -25.62 -3.45 6.06
N ASP A 127 -24.85 -2.87 6.99
CA ASP A 127 -24.96 -1.46 7.36
C ASP A 127 -24.42 -0.57 6.23
N LEU A 128 -25.29 0.29 5.68
CA LEU A 128 -24.97 1.25 4.62
C LEU A 128 -23.83 2.22 4.99
N ARG A 129 -23.57 2.42 6.27
CA ARG A 129 -22.49 3.32 6.75
C ARG A 129 -21.11 2.65 6.70
N VAL A 130 -21.09 1.32 6.65
CA VAL A 130 -19.87 0.53 6.78
C VAL A 130 -19.58 -0.22 5.49
N GLY A 131 -20.56 -0.94 4.95
CA GLY A 131 -20.41 -1.79 3.78
C GLY A 131 -20.42 -1.02 2.46
N PHE A 132 -19.37 -1.18 1.66
CA PHE A 132 -19.27 -0.56 0.34
C PHE A 132 -20.29 -1.14 -0.64
N LEU A 133 -20.43 -2.47 -0.67
CA LEU A 133 -21.35 -3.14 -1.58
C LEU A 133 -22.81 -2.88 -1.22
N SER A 134 -23.15 -2.83 0.07
CA SER A 134 -24.49 -2.49 0.53
C SER A 134 -24.85 -1.04 0.19
N HIS A 135 -23.93 -0.10 0.40
CA HIS A 135 -24.14 1.31 0.06
C HIS A 135 -24.31 1.51 -1.45
N ALA A 136 -23.45 0.89 -2.27
CA ALA A 136 -23.54 0.96 -3.73
C ALA A 136 -24.89 0.40 -4.25
N ASN A 137 -25.37 -0.70 -3.67
CA ASN A 137 -26.62 -1.34 -4.09
C ASN A 137 -27.85 -0.50 -3.69
N ASP A 138 -27.85 0.09 -2.50
CA ASP A 138 -28.93 0.99 -2.05
C ASP A 138 -28.98 2.26 -2.90
N LEU A 139 -27.82 2.87 -3.20
CA LEU A 139 -27.77 4.07 -4.02
C LEU A 139 -28.19 3.79 -5.47
N ALA A 140 -27.82 2.63 -6.02
CA ALA A 140 -28.30 2.17 -7.32
C ALA A 140 -29.82 1.98 -7.35
N ALA A 141 -30.38 1.31 -6.34
CA ALA A 141 -31.83 1.09 -6.24
C ALA A 141 -32.60 2.42 -6.12
N LYS A 142 -32.08 3.38 -5.34
CA LYS A 142 -32.69 4.70 -5.19
C LYS A 142 -32.62 5.55 -6.47
N LEU A 143 -31.55 5.39 -7.25
CA LEU A 143 -31.38 6.04 -8.54
C LEU A 143 -32.36 5.47 -9.58
N GLU A 144 -32.49 4.14 -9.66
CA GLU A 144 -33.46 3.47 -10.54
C GLU A 144 -34.91 3.80 -10.18
N ALA A 145 -35.22 3.91 -8.87
CA ALA A 145 -36.54 4.29 -8.39
C ALA A 145 -36.89 5.78 -8.64
N GLY A 146 -35.96 6.59 -9.16
CA GLY A 146 -36.17 8.03 -9.35
C GLY A 146 -36.34 8.81 -8.04
N SER A 147 -35.93 8.22 -6.92
CA SER A 147 -36.11 8.80 -5.58
C SER A 147 -35.03 9.83 -5.20
N LEU A 148 -33.93 9.88 -5.96
CA LEU A 148 -32.86 10.87 -5.82
C LEU A 148 -33.18 12.08 -6.71
N THR A 149 -33.09 13.29 -6.14
CA THR A 149 -33.38 14.54 -6.86
C THR A 149 -32.23 15.53 -6.77
N GLY A 150 -32.02 16.31 -7.83
CA GLY A 150 -30.99 17.36 -7.89
C GLY A 150 -29.57 16.78 -7.80
N ALA A 151 -28.68 17.45 -7.07
CA ALA A 151 -27.27 17.08 -6.94
C ALA A 151 -27.03 15.63 -6.45
N ALA A 152 -27.96 15.06 -5.68
CA ALA A 152 -27.86 13.68 -5.21
C ALA A 152 -28.02 12.65 -6.35
N ALA A 153 -28.81 12.96 -7.38
CA ALA A 153 -28.96 12.10 -8.56
C ALA A 153 -27.74 12.21 -9.49
N ASP A 154 -27.21 13.43 -9.65
CA ASP A 154 -26.05 13.68 -10.52
C ASP A 154 -24.76 13.02 -9.99
N GLN A 155 -24.61 12.98 -8.66
CA GLN A 155 -23.42 12.40 -8.01
C GLN A 155 -23.53 10.88 -7.80
N ALA A 156 -24.75 10.32 -7.76
CA ALA A 156 -24.96 8.91 -7.45
C ALA A 156 -24.16 7.92 -8.33
N PRO A 157 -24.06 8.08 -9.67
CA PRO A 157 -23.26 7.19 -10.50
C PRO A 157 -21.78 7.17 -10.11
N GLN A 158 -21.20 8.32 -9.75
CA GLN A 158 -19.80 8.43 -9.36
C GLN A 158 -19.57 7.78 -7.98
N LEU A 159 -20.49 7.97 -7.02
CA LEU A 159 -20.42 7.32 -5.71
C LEU A 159 -20.54 5.79 -5.83
N ILE A 160 -21.47 5.27 -6.64
CA ILE A 160 -21.62 3.83 -6.88
C ILE A 160 -20.34 3.24 -7.47
N PHE A 161 -19.72 3.94 -8.43
CA PHE A 161 -18.45 3.51 -9.00
C PHE A 161 -17.33 3.50 -7.95
N ASN A 162 -17.22 4.56 -7.15
CA ASN A 162 -16.22 4.67 -6.10
C ASN A 162 -16.36 3.55 -5.06
N ASP A 163 -17.56 3.26 -4.57
CA ASP A 163 -17.78 2.17 -3.60
C ASP A 163 -17.40 0.79 -4.18
N ARG A 164 -17.73 0.54 -5.45
CA ARG A 164 -17.34 -0.72 -6.11
C ARG A 164 -15.83 -0.82 -6.31
N LEU A 165 -15.19 0.30 -6.65
CA LEU A 165 -13.73 0.39 -6.75
C LEU A 165 -13.08 0.16 -5.39
N ASP A 166 -13.59 0.78 -4.32
CA ASP A 166 -13.11 0.62 -2.95
C ASP A 166 -13.28 -0.81 -2.45
N ALA A 167 -14.39 -1.47 -2.77
CA ALA A 167 -14.59 -2.89 -2.49
C ALA A 167 -13.55 -3.77 -3.21
N ALA A 168 -13.33 -3.53 -4.50
CA ALA A 168 -12.33 -4.26 -5.29
C ALA A 168 -10.90 -4.04 -4.76
N LEU A 169 -10.54 -2.80 -4.44
CA LEU A 169 -9.25 -2.42 -3.86
C LEU A 169 -9.05 -3.06 -2.48
N THR A 170 -10.07 -3.03 -1.62
CA THR A 170 -10.04 -3.66 -0.29
C THR A 170 -9.78 -5.16 -0.40
N LEU A 171 -10.47 -5.86 -1.32
CA LEU A 171 -10.23 -7.27 -1.57
C LEU A 171 -8.82 -7.54 -2.10
N PHE A 172 -8.35 -6.74 -3.05
CA PHE A 172 -7.00 -6.86 -3.61
C PHE A 172 -5.92 -6.70 -2.53
N PHE A 173 -6.04 -5.70 -1.67
CA PHE A 173 -5.09 -5.46 -0.58
C PHE A 173 -5.14 -6.57 0.48
N LEU A 174 -6.33 -7.04 0.85
CA LEU A 174 -6.49 -8.17 1.77
C LEU A 174 -5.77 -9.41 1.24
N ILE A 175 -5.97 -9.76 -0.04
CA ILE A 175 -5.28 -10.88 -0.69
C ILE A 175 -3.76 -10.66 -0.66
N THR A 176 -3.29 -9.47 -1.02
CA THR A 176 -1.86 -9.14 -1.05
C THR A 176 -1.20 -9.32 0.31
N VAL A 177 -1.84 -8.83 1.38
CA VAL A 177 -1.36 -8.98 2.77
C VAL A 177 -1.28 -10.45 3.16
N TRP A 178 -2.33 -11.23 2.88
CA TRP A 178 -2.35 -12.65 3.19
C TRP A 178 -1.29 -13.46 2.41
N VAL A 179 -1.08 -13.15 1.13
CA VAL A 179 0.01 -13.76 0.34
C VAL A 179 1.36 -13.49 0.99
N LEU A 180 1.61 -12.26 1.43
CA LEU A 180 2.87 -11.86 2.06
C LEU A 180 3.10 -12.56 3.41
N ILE A 181 2.04 -12.70 4.21
CA ILE A 181 2.09 -13.45 5.48
C ILE A 181 2.38 -14.92 5.24
N VAL A 182 1.71 -15.54 4.26
CA VAL A 182 1.94 -16.94 3.89
C VAL A 182 3.38 -17.15 3.43
N GLU A 183 3.92 -16.25 2.61
CA GLU A 183 5.31 -16.34 2.16
C GLU A 183 6.30 -16.19 3.30
N THR A 184 6.05 -15.24 4.20
CA THR A 184 6.83 -15.04 5.43
C THR A 184 6.80 -16.30 6.31
N ALA A 185 5.63 -16.88 6.51
CA ALA A 185 5.45 -18.10 7.29
C ALA A 185 6.16 -19.29 6.65
N ARG A 186 6.09 -19.44 5.32
CA ARG A 186 6.82 -20.48 4.57
C ARG A 186 8.33 -20.36 4.75
N ILE A 187 8.88 -19.15 4.64
CA ILE A 187 10.32 -18.90 4.84
C ILE A 187 10.72 -19.22 6.28
N CYS A 188 9.94 -18.76 7.25
CA CYS A 188 10.21 -19.04 8.67
C CYS A 188 10.16 -20.55 8.95
N HIS A 189 9.15 -21.26 8.45
CA HIS A 189 9.04 -22.71 8.59
C HIS A 189 10.19 -23.46 7.91
N ALA A 190 10.60 -23.05 6.70
CA ALA A 190 11.75 -23.65 6.01
C ALA A 190 13.04 -23.49 6.83
N CYS A 191 13.25 -22.32 7.44
CA CYS A 191 14.41 -22.06 8.29
C CYS A 191 14.39 -22.84 9.62
N LEU A 192 13.22 -22.99 10.23
CA LEU A 192 13.08 -23.78 11.47
C LEU A 192 13.20 -25.29 11.24
N SER A 193 12.81 -25.78 10.06
CA SER A 193 12.88 -27.20 9.68
C SER A 193 14.23 -27.65 9.12
N GLY A 194 15.26 -26.79 9.16
CA GLY A 194 16.60 -27.11 8.67
C GLY A 194 16.72 -27.20 7.14
N ARG A 195 15.69 -26.76 6.39
CA ARG A 195 15.77 -26.64 4.92
C ARG A 195 16.58 -25.40 4.54
N ARG A 196 17.14 -25.39 3.32
CA ARG A 196 17.99 -24.29 2.80
C ARG A 196 17.30 -22.93 2.99
N CYS A 197 17.71 -22.17 4.00
CA CYS A 197 17.34 -20.76 4.11
C CYS A 197 18.01 -20.01 2.95
N PRO A 198 17.30 -19.14 2.23
CA PRO A 198 17.95 -18.17 1.36
C PRO A 198 19.01 -17.40 2.17
N PRO A 199 20.24 -17.20 1.68
CA PRO A 199 21.28 -16.50 2.43
C PRO A 199 20.80 -15.10 2.85
N LEU A 200 21.27 -14.60 4.00
CA LEU A 200 21.15 -13.16 4.26
C LEU A 200 22.09 -12.44 3.30
N ALA A 201 21.62 -11.38 2.66
CA ALA A 201 22.45 -10.48 1.86
C ALA A 201 23.22 -9.46 2.73
N GLU A 202 23.14 -9.58 4.06
CA GLU A 202 23.92 -8.76 4.98
C GLU A 202 25.41 -9.08 4.81
N THR A 203 26.19 -8.08 4.45
CA THR A 203 27.65 -8.16 4.45
C THR A 203 28.12 -8.42 5.89
N PRO A 204 29.12 -9.29 6.11
CA PRO A 204 29.66 -9.54 7.44
C PRO A 204 30.05 -8.22 8.11
N HIS A 205 29.79 -8.09 9.42
CA HIS A 205 30.17 -6.92 10.18
C HIS A 205 31.69 -6.68 10.09
N VAL A 206 32.10 -5.55 9.52
CA VAL A 206 33.49 -5.10 9.48
C VAL A 206 33.67 -4.01 10.52
N GLN A 207 34.52 -4.25 11.53
CA GLN A 207 34.84 -3.21 12.51
C GLN A 207 35.59 -2.05 11.84
N THR A 208 35.16 -0.83 12.17
CA THR A 208 35.75 0.41 11.67
C THR A 208 37.15 0.61 12.27
N ARG A 209 38.20 0.67 11.44
CA ARG A 209 39.60 0.86 11.85
C ARG A 209 39.97 2.31 12.22
N LEU A 210 39.01 3.16 12.55
CA LEU A 210 39.25 4.61 12.78
C LEU A 210 39.76 4.96 14.19
N VAL A 211 40.16 3.98 15.01
CA VAL A 211 40.62 4.20 16.40
C VAL A 211 42.10 3.79 16.60
N GLU A 212 42.85 3.50 15.52
CA GLU A 212 44.27 3.11 15.58
C GLU A 212 45.24 4.15 14.99
N SER A 213 44.85 5.42 14.86
CA SER A 213 45.76 6.50 14.41
C SER A 213 46.03 7.52 15.50
#